data_AF-A0A379T6P1-F1
#
_entry.id   AF-A0A379T6P1-F1
#
_cell.length_a   1.000
_cell.length_b   1.000
_cell.length_c   1.000
_cell.angle_alpha   90.00
_cell.angle_beta   90.00
_cell.angle_gamma   90.00
#
_symmetry.space_group_name_H-M   'P 1'
#
loop_
_entity.id
_entity.type
_entity.pdbx_description
1 polymer ?
#
loop_
_entity_poly.entity_id
_entity_poly.type
_entity_poly.pdbx_seq_one_letter_code
_entity_poly.pdbx_strand_id
1 'polypeptide(L)' 'MAIQGFKLYGDDMLGDEIAHNWLKTVNHFYQEHHKLIEKYHISGGTPREGGGGEYPLQDGFGWTNGVVRRLIGLYGEP' A
#
# COMPACT_ATOMS: atom_id res chain seq x y z
N MET A 1 -2.04 -10.15 -0.24
CA MET A 1 -2.11 -11.49 -0.84
C MET A 1 -1.07 -11.66 -1.96
N ALA A 2 -1.05 -10.81 -2.99
CA ALA A 2 -0.11 -10.92 -4.13
C ALA A 2 1.37 -11.08 -3.72
N ILE A 3 1.87 -10.22 -2.82
CA ILE A 3 3.26 -10.28 -2.32
C ILE A 3 3.61 -11.68 -1.80
N GLN A 4 2.78 -12.23 -0.90
CA GLN A 4 3.01 -13.58 -0.37
C GLN A 4 2.83 -14.66 -1.44
N GLY A 5 1.86 -14.47 -2.35
CA GLY A 5 1.64 -15.38 -3.47
C GLY A 5 2.88 -15.52 -4.34
N PHE A 6 3.44 -14.42 -4.84
CA PHE A 6 4.65 -14.46 -5.66
C PHE A 6 5.81 -15.15 -4.94
N LYS A 7 6.03 -14.83 -3.65
CA LYS A 7 7.05 -15.51 -2.84
C LYS A 7 6.84 -17.02 -2.71
N LEU A 8 5.60 -17.47 -2.51
CA LEU A 8 5.30 -18.90 -2.38
C LEU A 8 5.54 -19.69 -3.68
N TYR A 9 5.47 -19.03 -4.83
CA TYR A 9 5.65 -19.65 -6.14
C TYR A 9 7.05 -19.36 -6.75
N GLY A 10 7.98 -18.83 -5.96
CA GLY A 10 9.39 -18.64 -6.33
C GLY A 10 9.69 -17.34 -7.09
N ASP A 11 8.75 -16.40 -7.16
CA ASP A 11 8.96 -15.08 -7.74
C ASP A 11 9.15 -14.02 -6.64
N ASP A 12 10.25 -14.16 -5.90
CA ASP A 12 10.57 -13.26 -4.79
C ASP A 12 10.78 -11.81 -5.26
N MET A 13 11.37 -11.63 -6.43
CA MET A 13 11.67 -10.32 -7.00
C MET A 13 10.39 -9.50 -7.23
N LEU A 14 9.37 -10.09 -7.88
CA LEU A 14 8.12 -9.39 -8.10
C LEU A 14 7.35 -9.16 -6.80
N GLY A 15 7.41 -10.11 -5.86
CA GLY A 15 6.84 -9.95 -4.53
C GLY A 15 7.44 -8.74 -3.79
N ASP A 16 8.76 -8.60 -3.82
CA ASP A 16 9.50 -7.50 -3.20
C ASP A 16 9.25 -6.16 -3.91
N GLU A 17 9.18 -6.15 -5.24
CA GLU A 17 8.85 -4.95 -6.01
C GLU A 17 7.48 -4.40 -5.62
N ILE A 18 6.45 -5.25 -5.54
CA ILE A 18 5.10 -4.84 -5.13
C ILE A 18 5.10 -4.32 -3.70
N ALA A 19 5.86 -4.94 -2.79
CA ALA A 19 5.97 -4.51 -1.40
C ALA A 19 6.56 -3.10 -1.27
N HIS A 20 7.71 -2.84 -1.92
CA HIS A 20 8.36 -1.54 -1.90
C HIS A 20 7.50 -0.46 -2.58
N ASN A 21 6.89 -0.77 -3.72
CA ASN A 21 6.01 0.18 -4.42
C ASN A 21 4.78 0.54 -3.58
N TRP A 22 4.21 -0.43 -2.87
CA TRP A 22 3.10 -0.18 -1.95
C TRP A 22 3.52 0.71 -0.78
N LEU A 23 4.64 0.41 -0.11
CA LEU A 23 5.14 1.24 0.99
C LEU A 23 5.44 2.67 0.54
N LYS A 24 6.08 2.84 -0.62
CA LYS A 24 6.34 4.16 -1.22
C LYS A 24 5.05 4.93 -1.51
N THR A 25 4.04 4.24 -2.07
CA THR A 25 2.73 4.84 -2.39
C THR A 25 2.06 5.38 -1.13
N VAL A 26 1.99 4.56 -0.08
CA VAL A 26 1.32 4.94 1.16
C VAL A 26 2.12 6.01 1.91
N ASN A 27 3.45 5.90 1.95
CA ASN A 27 4.31 6.90 2.59
C ASN A 27 4.15 8.27 1.92
N HIS A 28 4.19 8.34 0.60
CA HIS A 28 4.01 9.60 -0.13
C HIS A 28 2.71 10.32 0.26
N PHE A 29 1.59 9.60 0.27
CA PHE A 29 0.31 10.15 0.68
C PHE A 29 0.28 10.54 2.17
N TYR A 30 0.92 9.72 3.03
CA TYR A 30 0.99 10.00 4.46
C TYR A 30 1.80 11.26 4.78
N GLN A 31 2.88 11.54 4.05
CA GLN A 31 3.69 12.74 4.25
C GLN A 31 2.90 14.02 3.96
N GLU A 32 1.95 13.98 3.02
CA GLU A 32 1.12 15.13 2.66
C GLU A 32 -0.13 15.25 3.54
N HIS A 33 -0.81 14.14 3.83
CA HIS A 33 -2.13 14.16 4.46
C HIS A 33 -2.17 13.65 5.90
N HIS A 34 -1.05 13.11 6.41
CA HIS A 34 -0.90 12.56 7.76
C HIS A 34 -1.92 11.47 8.13
N LYS A 35 -2.39 10.72 7.14
CA LYS A 35 -3.36 9.65 7.30
C LYS A 35 -3.16 8.51 6.31
N LEU A 36 -3.65 7.33 6.68
CA LEU A 36 -3.80 6.18 5.79
C LEU A 36 -5.27 6.06 5.41
N ILE A 37 -5.56 5.65 4.18
CA ILE A 37 -6.91 5.58 3.61
C ILE A 37 -7.25 4.16 3.15
N GLU A 38 -8.54 3.92 2.91
CA GLU A 38 -9.06 2.63 2.46
C GLU A 38 -8.42 2.11 1.17
N LYS A 39 -8.23 3.00 0.17
CA LYS A 39 -7.77 2.65 -1.18
C LYS A 39 -7.04 3.82 -1.85
N TYR A 40 -6.04 3.50 -2.66
CA TYR A 40 -5.18 4.48 -3.34
C TYR A 40 -5.31 4.32 -4.85
N HIS A 41 -5.31 5.44 -5.57
CA HIS A 41 -5.13 5.44 -7.01
C HIS A 41 -3.63 5.48 -7.31
N ILE A 42 -3.13 4.43 -7.96
CA ILE A 42 -1.70 4.19 -8.23
C ILE A 42 -1.27 4.52 -9.68
N SER A 43 -2.18 4.96 -10.54
CA SER A 43 -1.82 5.34 -11.92
C SER A 43 -1.26 6.76 -11.95
N GLY A 44 -0.30 7.02 -12.86
CA GLY A 44 0.25 8.36 -13.08
C GLY A 44 1.40 8.77 -12.17
N GLY A 45 1.99 7.82 -11.41
CA GLY A 45 3.24 8.03 -10.66
C GLY A 45 3.13 8.84 -9.36
N THR A 46 2.05 9.60 -9.17
CA THR A 46 1.73 10.31 -7.92
C THR A 46 0.51 9.67 -7.27
N PRO A 47 0.67 9.04 -6.09
CA PRO A 47 -0.44 8.48 -5.33
C PRO A 47 -1.49 9.53 -4.99
N ARG A 48 -2.76 9.18 -5.16
CA ARG A 48 -3.89 10.02 -4.74
C ARG A 48 -5.01 9.18 -4.16
N GLU A 49 -5.99 9.85 -3.58
CA GLU A 49 -7.20 9.22 -3.07
C GLU A 49 -7.85 8.32 -4.15
N GLY A 50 -8.08 7.06 -3.79
CA GLY A 50 -8.91 6.18 -4.59
C GLY A 50 -10.38 6.60 -4.48
N GLY A 51 -11.15 6.41 -5.54
CA GLY A 51 -12.55 6.86 -5.59
C GLY A 51 -13.52 5.79 -6.08
N GLY A 52 -14.76 6.21 -6.30
CA GLY A 52 -15.85 5.38 -6.82
C GLY A 52 -16.49 4.47 -5.77
N GLY A 53 -17.63 3.88 -6.15
CA GLY A 53 -18.48 3.08 -5.26
C GLY A 53 -19.66 3.88 -4.69
N GLU A 54 -20.29 3.33 -3.67
CA GLU A 54 -21.55 3.84 -3.10
C GLU A 54 -21.35 4.87 -1.98
N TYR A 55 -20.14 4.98 -1.41
CA TYR A 55 -19.86 5.82 -0.25
C TYR A 55 -18.49 6.52 -0.34
N PRO A 56 -18.29 7.61 0.42
CA PRO A 56 -17.03 8.34 0.46
C PRO A 56 -15.85 7.50 0.98
N LEU A 57 -14.66 7.84 0.53
CA LEU A 57 -13.42 7.22 1.00
C LEU A 57 -13.25 7.36 2.52
N GLN A 58 -12.77 6.29 3.18
CA GLN A 58 -12.60 6.27 4.63
C GLN A 58 -11.14 6.47 5.06
N ASP A 59 -10.97 7.23 6.14
CA ASP A 59 -9.70 7.47 6.83
C ASP A 59 -9.46 6.40 7.91
N GLY A 60 -8.21 6.00 8.09
CA GLY A 60 -7.82 5.06 9.15
C GLY A 60 -8.39 3.66 8.93
N PHE A 61 -8.01 3.02 7.82
CA PHE A 61 -8.57 1.71 7.44
C PHE A 61 -7.75 0.52 7.96
N GLY A 62 -8.41 -0.42 8.64
CA GLY A 62 -7.77 -1.52 9.36
C GLY A 62 -6.84 -2.41 8.51
N TRP A 63 -7.27 -2.79 7.30
CA TRP A 63 -6.40 -3.59 6.42
C TRP A 63 -5.20 -2.79 5.92
N THR A 64 -5.34 -1.49 5.67
CA THR A 64 -4.24 -0.67 5.13
C THR A 64 -3.17 -0.57 6.19
N ASN A 65 -3.58 -0.24 7.42
CA ASN A 65 -2.69 -0.15 8.58
C ASN A 65 -1.99 -1.50 8.85
N GLY A 66 -2.75 -2.59 8.84
CA GLY A 66 -2.21 -3.94 9.09
C GLY A 66 -1.19 -4.39 8.05
N VAL A 67 -1.49 -4.18 6.76
CA VAL A 67 -0.58 -4.52 5.67
C VAL A 67 0.67 -3.65 5.71
N VAL A 68 0.54 -2.33 5.87
CA VAL A 68 1.69 -1.42 5.96
C VAL A 68 2.59 -1.80 7.13
N ARG A 69 2.02 -2.03 8.32
CA ARG A 69 2.80 -2.44 9.50
C ARG A 69 3.55 -3.76 9.27
N ARG A 70 2.90 -4.74 8.63
CA ARG A 70 3.55 -6.02 8.31
C ARG A 70 4.70 -5.82 7.34
N LEU A 71 4.53 -5.00 6.30
CA LEU A 71 5.56 -4.77 5.29
C LEU A 71 6.73 -3.97 5.86
N ILE A 72 6.49 -2.96 6.70
CA ILE A 72 7.57 -2.26 7.41
C ILE A 72 8.41 -3.25 8.24
N GLY A 73 7.77 -4.17 8.96
CA GLY A 73 8.48 -5.19 9.72
C GLY A 73 9.31 -6.18 8.90
N LEU A 74 9.05 -6.29 7.58
CA LEU A 74 9.77 -7.19 6.67
C LEU A 74 10.83 -6.48 5.83
N TYR A 75 10.59 -5.21 5.47
CA TYR A 75 11.36 -4.45 4.48
C TYR A 75 12.02 -3.19 5.03
N GLY A 76 11.69 -2.80 6.27
CA GLY A 76 12.11 -1.52 6.86
C GLY A 76 11.14 -0.38 6.60
N GLU A 77 11.43 0.79 7.17
CA GLU A 77 10.64 1.99 6.90
C GLU A 77 10.94 2.53 5.48
N PRO A 78 9.92 3.03 4.77
CA PRO A 78 10.07 3.62 3.44
C PRO A 78 10.79 4.98 3.43
#